data_AF-A0A9D6H4X7-F1
#
_entry.id   AF-A0A9D6H4X7-F1
#
_cell.length_a   1.000
_cell.length_b   1.000
_cell.length_c   1.000
_cell.angle_alpha   90.00
_cell.angle_beta   90.00
_cell.angle_gamma   90.00
#
_symmetry.space_group_name_H-M   'P 1'
#
loop_
_entity.id
_entity.type
_entity.pdbx_description
1 polymer ?
#
loop_
_entity_poly.entity_id
_entity_poly.type
_entity_poly.pdbx_seq_one_letter_code
_entity_poly.pdbx_strand_id
1 'polypeptide(L)'
;MKTTNTIGTLSLAAALALAAAASASTVDINGGLSWNGWQLNGTSTTLGLYGGGSTDNVYEVYTTLFSFDGNTVTGSPAGSANLAAGTYSTGAFANGNRILGVGIRRISGAGVVGGGAGIVRFDVGNDSYAAASSVGGTDGKVSSTAFASAGDFNTQFYVTNFTPSTLIVFSGPGVFTSLPSGPVGGDYAFRGFYQAANESYQLLFDLTAMPILYSNVGGNAVGTLGDTFTMSIRGAGNTDVVVTVPAPGALALLGAAGLVGARRRR
;
A
#
# COMPACT_ATOMS: atom_id res chain seq x y z
N MET A 1 30.25 57.04 -30.89
CA MET A 1 31.20 56.17 -30.16
C MET A 1 30.48 55.59 -28.95
N LYS A 2 30.67 54.30 -28.70
CA LYS A 2 29.74 53.34 -28.08
C LYS A 2 29.10 53.75 -26.73
N THR A 3 27.77 53.62 -26.67
CA THR A 3 26.98 53.38 -25.45
C THR A 3 27.17 51.91 -25.03
N THR A 4 27.51 51.67 -23.77
CA THR A 4 27.58 50.32 -23.19
C THR A 4 26.51 50.20 -22.12
N ASN A 5 25.40 49.55 -22.48
CA ASN A 5 24.37 49.11 -21.53
C ASN A 5 24.77 47.73 -21.02
N THR A 6 25.20 47.66 -19.76
CA THR A 6 25.35 46.39 -19.03
C THR A 6 24.03 46.11 -18.33
N ILE A 7 23.14 45.34 -18.98
CA ILE A 7 21.95 44.79 -18.34
C ILE A 7 22.40 43.62 -17.47
N GLY A 8 22.53 43.88 -16.16
CA GLY A 8 22.78 42.85 -15.16
C GLY A 8 21.52 42.02 -14.93
N THR A 9 21.57 40.74 -15.32
CA THR A 9 20.58 39.73 -14.98
C THR A 9 20.71 39.34 -13.51
N LEU A 10 20.01 40.05 -12.64
CA LEU A 10 19.54 39.62 -11.32
C LEU A 10 18.02 39.49 -11.49
N SER A 11 17.36 38.35 -11.37
CA SER A 11 17.34 37.47 -10.20
C SER A 11 16.63 36.17 -10.57
N LEU A 12 17.36 35.07 -10.73
CA LEU A 12 16.82 33.71 -10.80
C LEU A 12 17.18 32.98 -9.49
N ALA A 13 16.61 33.44 -8.39
CA ALA A 13 16.79 32.80 -7.07
C ALA A 13 15.56 33.03 -6.19
N ALA A 14 14.41 32.58 -6.69
CA ALA A 14 13.19 32.37 -5.89
C ALA A 14 12.68 30.95 -6.13
N ALA A 15 13.58 29.97 -6.06
CA ALA A 15 13.24 28.55 -5.96
C ALA A 15 13.83 27.94 -4.66
N LEU A 16 14.15 28.78 -3.67
CA LEU A 16 14.37 28.31 -2.31
C LEU A 16 13.03 28.04 -1.64
N ALA A 17 12.91 26.82 -1.14
CA ALA A 17 11.98 26.39 -0.11
C ALA A 17 10.51 26.20 -0.51
N LEU A 18 10.25 25.36 -1.51
CA LEU A 18 9.25 24.31 -1.33
C LEU A 18 9.95 22.99 -0.94
N ALA A 19 10.84 23.06 0.05
CA ALA A 19 10.87 21.99 1.04
C ALA A 19 9.56 22.17 1.81
N ALA A 20 8.46 21.69 1.21
CA ALA A 20 7.25 21.46 1.96
C ALA A 20 7.69 20.52 3.07
N ALA A 21 7.78 21.05 4.28
CA ALA A 21 7.37 20.28 5.43
C ALA A 21 5.99 19.76 5.05
N ALA A 22 5.97 18.57 4.44
CA ALA A 22 4.81 17.72 4.43
C ALA A 22 4.55 17.54 5.91
N SER A 23 3.70 18.41 6.48
CA SER A 23 3.18 18.22 7.81
C SER A 23 2.84 16.76 7.89
N ALA A 24 3.49 16.02 8.78
CA ALA A 24 3.19 14.62 9.00
C ALA A 24 1.70 14.57 9.28
N SER A 25 0.89 14.26 8.26
CA SER A 25 -0.54 14.17 8.45
C SER A 25 -0.68 13.02 9.43
N THR A 26 -1.30 13.26 10.57
CA THR A 26 -1.63 12.19 11.50
C THR A 26 -2.46 11.17 10.73
N VAL A 27 -1.82 10.06 10.36
CA VAL A 27 -2.48 8.93 9.71
C VAL A 27 -3.16 8.14 10.79
N ASP A 28 -4.47 7.96 10.66
CA ASP A 28 -5.23 7.15 11.59
C ASP A 28 -4.91 5.67 11.38
N ILE A 29 -4.35 5.02 12.41
CA ILE A 29 -4.07 3.58 12.42
C ILE A 29 -4.94 2.96 13.50
N ASN A 30 -6.10 2.44 13.11
CA ASN A 30 -7.13 1.96 14.02
C ASN A 30 -8.01 0.85 13.42
N GLY A 31 -7.47 0.15 12.42
CA GLY A 31 -8.17 -0.89 11.68
C GLY A 31 -9.28 -0.36 10.76
N GLY A 32 -9.43 0.95 10.61
CA GLY A 32 -10.46 1.57 9.78
C GLY A 32 -11.71 2.02 10.55
N LEU A 33 -11.55 2.41 11.83
CA LEU A 33 -12.56 3.21 12.54
C LEU A 33 -12.71 4.60 11.90
N SER A 34 -11.60 5.14 11.40
CA SER A 34 -11.53 6.39 10.65
C SER A 34 -10.44 6.28 9.58
N TRP A 35 -10.49 7.20 8.63
CA TRP A 35 -9.63 7.22 7.45
C TRP A 35 -8.89 8.55 7.29
N ASN A 36 -8.64 9.29 8.39
CA ASN A 36 -7.89 10.53 8.29
C ASN A 36 -6.44 10.23 7.89
N GLY A 37 -5.91 10.98 6.92
CA GLY A 37 -4.62 10.69 6.30
C GLY A 37 -4.64 9.53 5.30
N TRP A 38 -5.82 8.98 4.97
CA TRP A 38 -5.99 7.97 3.92
C TRP A 38 -6.74 8.54 2.72
N GLN A 39 -6.32 8.14 1.53
CA GLN A 39 -6.98 8.48 0.27
C GLN A 39 -7.88 7.34 -0.16
N LEU A 40 -9.16 7.63 -0.45
CA LEU A 40 -10.05 6.71 -1.15
C LEU A 40 -9.64 6.64 -2.62
N ASN A 41 -9.27 5.45 -3.11
CA ASN A 41 -8.98 5.21 -4.52
C ASN A 41 -10.27 4.94 -5.31
N GLY A 42 -11.26 4.35 -4.66
CA GLY A 42 -12.54 4.00 -5.25
C GLY A 42 -13.14 2.77 -4.59
N THR A 43 -14.11 2.18 -5.26
CA THR A 43 -14.71 0.91 -4.84
C THR A 43 -14.07 -0.25 -5.59
N SER A 44 -14.20 -1.46 -5.07
CA SER A 44 -13.64 -2.66 -5.70
C SER A 44 -14.18 -2.85 -7.12
N THR A 45 -15.38 -2.37 -7.44
CA THR A 45 -16.02 -2.39 -8.76
C THR A 45 -15.74 -1.17 -9.64
N THR A 46 -14.84 -0.28 -9.24
CA THR A 46 -14.42 0.85 -10.08
C THR A 46 -13.50 0.36 -11.21
N LEU A 47 -13.78 0.71 -12.46
CA LEU A 47 -12.90 0.38 -13.60
C LEU A 47 -11.51 1.00 -13.39
N GLY A 48 -10.47 0.23 -13.75
CA GLY A 48 -9.08 0.55 -13.44
C GLY A 48 -8.62 0.08 -12.05
N LEU A 49 -9.56 -0.32 -11.17
CA LEU A 49 -9.26 -0.99 -9.91
C LEU A 49 -9.77 -2.44 -9.86
N TYR A 50 -10.90 -2.73 -10.49
CA TYR A 50 -11.49 -4.07 -10.46
C TYR A 50 -10.56 -5.08 -11.15
N GLY A 51 -9.99 -6.02 -10.40
CA GLY A 51 -9.14 -7.09 -10.92
C GLY A 51 -9.90 -8.39 -11.18
N GLY A 52 -10.94 -8.66 -10.40
CA GLY A 52 -11.81 -9.83 -10.53
C GLY A 52 -12.57 -10.14 -9.25
N GLY A 53 -13.39 -11.19 -9.26
CA GLY A 53 -14.15 -11.66 -8.10
C GLY A 53 -15.66 -11.42 -8.21
N SER A 54 -16.34 -11.29 -7.08
CA SER A 54 -17.79 -11.05 -7.04
C SER A 54 -18.11 -9.56 -7.14
N THR A 55 -19.03 -9.20 -8.02
CA THR A 55 -19.59 -7.85 -8.12
C THR A 55 -20.54 -7.50 -6.97
N ASP A 56 -21.00 -8.50 -6.23
CA ASP A 56 -21.92 -8.32 -5.10
C ASP A 56 -21.16 -7.97 -3.80
N ASN A 57 -19.87 -8.33 -3.76
CA ASN A 57 -18.94 -8.05 -2.68
C ASN A 57 -18.19 -6.74 -2.98
N VAL A 58 -18.80 -5.62 -2.59
CA VAL A 58 -18.28 -4.28 -2.85
C VAL A 58 -17.57 -3.73 -1.62
N TYR A 59 -16.36 -3.21 -1.84
CA TYR A 59 -15.50 -2.66 -0.80
C TYR A 59 -14.93 -1.31 -1.23
N GLU A 60 -14.73 -0.38 -0.32
CA GLU A 60 -13.89 0.78 -0.57
C GLU A 60 -12.42 0.41 -0.39
N VAL A 61 -11.58 0.96 -1.27
CA VAL A 61 -10.14 0.74 -1.30
C VAL A 61 -9.42 2.03 -0.98
N TYR A 62 -8.68 2.03 0.12
CA TYR A 62 -7.92 3.16 0.61
C TYR A 62 -6.42 2.90 0.49
N THR A 63 -5.65 3.95 0.26
CA THR A 63 -4.19 3.93 0.36
C THR A 63 -3.69 5.13 1.12
N THR A 64 -2.50 5.02 1.69
CA THR A 64 -1.75 6.15 2.21
C THR A 64 -0.26 5.86 2.08
N LEU A 65 0.55 6.92 2.03
CA LEU A 65 1.99 6.81 2.01
C LEU A 65 2.55 7.91 2.91
N PHE A 66 3.26 7.51 3.96
CA PHE A 66 3.76 8.43 4.98
C PHE A 66 5.13 8.00 5.48
N SER A 67 5.86 8.93 6.08
CA SER A 67 7.07 8.60 6.84
C SER A 67 6.67 8.20 8.25
N PHE A 68 7.17 7.05 8.71
CA PHE A 68 6.94 6.62 10.08
C PHE A 68 7.61 7.58 11.06
N ASP A 69 6.90 8.00 12.09
CA ASP A 69 7.46 8.84 13.16
C ASP A 69 6.82 8.50 14.51
N GLY A 70 6.94 7.23 14.91
CA GLY A 70 6.32 6.73 16.14
C GLY A 70 4.79 6.71 16.12
N ASN A 71 4.17 6.53 14.94
CA ASN A 71 2.72 6.46 14.82
C ASN A 71 2.12 5.38 15.73
N THR A 72 1.05 5.71 16.44
CA THR A 72 0.40 4.81 17.41
C THR A 72 -0.85 4.16 16.85
N VAL A 73 -1.09 2.91 17.24
CA VAL A 73 -2.36 2.21 16.97
C VAL A 73 -3.40 2.61 18.02
N THR A 74 -4.60 2.96 17.59
CA THR A 74 -5.72 3.37 18.48
C THR A 74 -6.97 2.56 18.21
N GLY A 75 -7.99 2.64 19.09
CA GLY A 75 -9.29 2.01 18.83
C GLY A 75 -9.35 0.48 18.94
N SER A 76 -8.32 -0.13 19.54
CA SER A 76 -8.23 -1.55 19.86
C SER A 76 -8.57 -2.52 18.69
N PRO A 77 -8.00 -2.35 17.49
CA PRO A 77 -8.18 -3.32 16.41
C PRO A 77 -7.55 -4.66 16.78
N ALA A 78 -8.09 -5.74 16.21
CA ALA A 78 -7.45 -7.05 16.26
C ALA A 78 -6.25 -7.11 15.31
N GLY A 79 -5.29 -8.00 15.60
CA GLY A 79 -4.18 -8.30 14.71
C GLY A 79 -2.83 -8.05 15.32
N SER A 80 -2.03 -7.23 14.64
CA SER A 80 -0.67 -6.95 15.09
C SER A 80 -0.71 -6.26 16.46
N ALA A 81 0.05 -6.78 17.43
CA ALA A 81 -0.04 -6.29 18.80
C ALA A 81 0.53 -4.87 18.98
N ASN A 82 1.49 -4.44 18.13
CA ASN A 82 2.11 -3.12 18.19
C ASN A 82 2.62 -2.62 16.82
N LEU A 83 2.72 -1.29 16.71
CA LEU A 83 3.41 -0.56 15.63
C LEU A 83 4.57 0.24 16.22
N ALA A 84 5.48 -0.43 16.92
CA ALA A 84 6.65 0.21 17.51
C ALA A 84 7.90 -0.08 16.67
N ALA A 85 8.77 0.92 16.55
CA ALA A 85 10.02 0.81 15.80
C ALA A 85 10.87 -0.35 16.30
N GLY A 86 11.40 -1.16 15.38
CA GLY A 86 12.23 -2.32 15.73
C GLY A 86 11.46 -3.46 16.40
N THR A 87 10.17 -3.28 16.69
CA THR A 87 9.38 -4.32 17.36
C THR A 87 9.01 -5.37 16.33
N TYR A 88 9.34 -6.60 16.68
CA TYR A 88 9.30 -7.76 15.81
C TYR A 88 10.51 -7.78 14.86
N SER A 89 10.80 -6.74 14.03
CA SER A 89 11.98 -6.71 13.09
C SER A 89 12.95 -5.59 13.35
N THR A 90 14.24 -5.91 13.48
CA THR A 90 15.27 -4.87 13.60
C THR A 90 15.32 -4.03 12.32
N GLY A 91 15.05 -2.74 12.44
CA GLY A 91 15.03 -1.79 11.32
C GLY A 91 13.68 -1.64 10.63
N ALA A 92 12.69 -2.50 10.90
CA ALA A 92 11.32 -2.27 10.45
C ALA A 92 10.61 -1.22 11.31
N PHE A 93 9.75 -0.45 10.67
CA PHE A 93 9.02 0.68 11.21
C PHE A 93 9.94 1.64 11.98
N ALA A 94 11.18 1.84 11.52
CA ALA A 94 12.07 2.84 12.11
C ALA A 94 11.60 4.26 11.73
N ASN A 95 11.81 5.24 12.60
CA ASN A 95 11.45 6.62 12.29
C ASN A 95 12.18 7.09 11.02
N GLY A 96 11.44 7.70 10.10
CA GLY A 96 11.89 8.08 8.76
C GLY A 96 11.62 7.04 7.68
N ASN A 97 11.30 5.79 8.01
CA ASN A 97 10.97 4.76 7.01
C ASN A 97 9.68 5.12 6.26
N ARG A 98 9.62 4.74 4.98
CA ARG A 98 8.45 4.94 4.12
C ARG A 98 7.44 3.82 4.35
N ILE A 99 6.24 4.17 4.79
CA ILE A 99 5.16 3.22 5.05
C ILE A 99 4.06 3.40 4.02
N LEU A 100 3.76 2.32 3.29
CA LEU A 100 2.52 2.19 2.54
C LEU A 100 1.43 1.66 3.45
N GLY A 101 0.31 2.37 3.53
CA GLY A 101 -0.93 1.81 4.05
C GLY A 101 -1.86 1.37 2.94
N VAL A 102 -2.50 0.21 3.11
CA VAL A 102 -3.59 -0.30 2.28
C VAL A 102 -4.79 -0.57 3.18
N GLY A 103 -5.93 0.01 2.86
CA GLY A 103 -7.14 -0.07 3.66
C GLY A 103 -8.31 -0.61 2.87
N ILE A 104 -9.13 -1.45 3.50
CA ILE A 104 -10.34 -1.98 2.89
C ILE A 104 -11.49 -1.80 3.87
N ARG A 105 -12.63 -1.29 3.38
CA ARG A 105 -13.88 -1.20 4.14
C ARG A 105 -15.02 -1.87 3.38
N ARG A 106 -15.79 -2.72 4.05
CA ARG A 106 -17.00 -3.31 3.47
C ARG A 106 -18.06 -2.26 3.17
N ILE A 107 -18.63 -2.34 1.98
CA ILE A 107 -19.86 -1.65 1.60
C ILE A 107 -21.02 -2.66 1.57
N SER A 108 -20.85 -3.78 0.89
CA SER A 108 -21.89 -4.81 0.71
C SER A 108 -21.31 -6.22 0.58
N GLY A 109 -22.19 -7.24 0.60
CA GLY A 109 -21.80 -8.63 0.38
C GLY A 109 -21.10 -9.26 1.57
N ALA A 110 -20.10 -10.11 1.33
CA ALA A 110 -19.37 -10.84 2.37
C ALA A 110 -18.53 -9.92 3.29
N GLY A 111 -18.27 -10.38 4.51
CA GLY A 111 -17.34 -9.72 5.45
C GLY A 111 -15.90 -9.65 4.92
N VAL A 112 -15.11 -8.70 5.42
CA VAL A 112 -13.70 -8.54 5.00
C VAL A 112 -12.77 -9.63 5.54
N VAL A 113 -13.25 -10.43 6.50
CA VAL A 113 -12.60 -11.62 7.06
C VAL A 113 -13.06 -12.91 6.33
N GLY A 114 -13.85 -12.80 5.26
CA GLY A 114 -14.51 -13.94 4.62
C GLY A 114 -13.58 -14.90 3.86
N GLY A 115 -13.47 -16.14 4.34
CA GLY A 115 -13.15 -17.38 3.59
C GLY A 115 -11.70 -17.65 3.19
N GLY A 116 -10.82 -16.65 3.18
CA GLY A 116 -9.43 -16.82 2.75
C GLY A 116 -8.48 -15.80 3.38
N ALA A 117 -7.18 -16.08 3.34
CA ALA A 117 -6.14 -15.17 3.83
C ALA A 117 -6.27 -13.80 3.16
N GLY A 118 -6.07 -12.73 3.93
CA GLY A 118 -5.74 -11.44 3.34
C GLY A 118 -4.38 -11.58 2.65
N ILE A 119 -4.32 -11.29 1.35
CA ILE A 119 -3.13 -11.38 0.52
C ILE A 119 -2.97 -10.05 -0.19
N VAL A 120 -1.82 -9.41 -0.01
CA VAL A 120 -1.39 -8.29 -0.84
C VAL A 120 -0.19 -8.72 -1.66
N ARG A 121 -0.33 -8.58 -2.98
CA ARG A 121 0.63 -8.98 -3.99
C ARG A 121 1.29 -7.73 -4.54
N PHE A 122 2.60 -7.70 -4.57
CA PHE A 122 3.40 -6.59 -5.07
C PHE A 122 4.02 -6.99 -6.39
N ASP A 123 3.74 -6.19 -7.41
CA ASP A 123 4.33 -6.26 -8.73
C ASP A 123 5.30 -5.09 -8.87
N VAL A 124 6.57 -5.40 -8.64
CA VAL A 124 7.63 -4.40 -8.55
C VAL A 124 8.04 -3.92 -9.94
N GLY A 125 7.87 -4.77 -10.96
CA GLY A 125 8.13 -4.46 -12.36
C GLY A 125 7.00 -3.71 -13.07
N ASN A 126 5.82 -3.66 -12.45
CA ASN A 126 4.58 -3.14 -13.03
C ASN A 126 4.18 -3.85 -14.34
N ASP A 127 4.41 -5.16 -14.41
CA ASP A 127 4.18 -5.99 -15.60
C ASP A 127 3.29 -7.23 -15.37
N SER A 128 3.00 -7.53 -14.11
CA SER A 128 2.41 -8.78 -13.66
C SER A 128 0.93 -8.65 -13.30
N TYR A 129 0.50 -7.49 -12.80
CA TYR A 129 -0.90 -7.29 -12.39
C TYR A 129 -1.62 -6.20 -13.20
N ALA A 130 -2.89 -6.45 -13.50
CA ALA A 130 -3.73 -5.55 -14.29
C ALA A 130 -5.20 -5.67 -13.89
N ALA A 131 -5.90 -4.54 -13.85
CA ALA A 131 -7.35 -4.52 -13.73
C ALA A 131 -8.01 -5.19 -14.94
N ALA A 132 -9.18 -5.77 -14.73
CA ALA A 132 -10.05 -6.27 -15.80
C ALA A 132 -10.58 -5.10 -16.65
N SER A 133 -10.88 -5.38 -17.92
CA SER A 133 -11.41 -4.36 -18.84
C SER A 133 -12.86 -3.96 -18.55
N SER A 134 -13.57 -4.75 -17.76
CA SER A 134 -14.96 -4.51 -17.37
C SER A 134 -15.26 -5.02 -15.96
N VAL A 135 -16.27 -4.42 -15.31
CA VAL A 135 -16.76 -4.92 -14.02
C VAL A 135 -17.44 -6.27 -14.24
N GLY A 136 -17.04 -7.27 -13.46
CA GLY A 136 -17.44 -8.67 -13.68
C GLY A 136 -16.59 -9.41 -14.72
N GLY A 137 -15.66 -8.72 -15.39
CA GLY A 137 -14.70 -9.34 -16.30
C GLY A 137 -13.73 -10.28 -15.58
N THR A 138 -13.24 -11.28 -16.30
CA THR A 138 -12.26 -12.28 -15.82
C THR A 138 -10.88 -12.12 -16.46
N ASP A 139 -10.69 -11.06 -17.24
CA ASP A 139 -9.48 -10.76 -18.00
C ASP A 139 -8.43 -9.98 -17.21
N GLY A 140 -8.71 -9.65 -15.94
CA GLY A 140 -7.73 -9.06 -15.03
C GLY A 140 -6.61 -10.04 -14.68
N LYS A 141 -5.40 -9.50 -14.49
CA LYS A 141 -4.22 -10.27 -14.08
C LYS A 141 -4.01 -10.11 -12.58
N VAL A 142 -4.46 -11.09 -11.79
CA VAL A 142 -4.41 -11.03 -10.31
C VAL A 142 -3.79 -12.27 -9.66
N SER A 143 -3.38 -13.25 -10.47
CA SER A 143 -2.79 -14.51 -10.00
C SER A 143 -1.26 -14.43 -9.96
N SER A 144 -0.66 -14.35 -8.78
CA SER A 144 0.81 -14.39 -8.66
C SER A 144 1.41 -15.69 -9.20
N THR A 145 0.73 -16.83 -9.06
CA THR A 145 1.26 -18.09 -9.61
C THR A 145 1.20 -18.16 -11.13
N ALA A 146 0.36 -17.35 -11.78
CA ALA A 146 0.27 -17.31 -13.23
C ALA A 146 1.11 -16.18 -13.85
N PHE A 147 1.26 -15.06 -13.14
CA PHE A 147 1.76 -13.82 -13.73
C PHE A 147 3.00 -13.23 -13.05
N ALA A 148 3.35 -13.64 -11.83
CA ALA A 148 4.43 -12.97 -11.09
C ALA A 148 5.80 -13.11 -11.78
N SER A 149 6.55 -12.02 -11.75
CA SER A 149 7.93 -11.93 -12.18
C SER A 149 8.90 -12.20 -11.03
N ALA A 150 10.18 -12.42 -11.36
CA ALA A 150 11.21 -12.54 -10.34
C ALA A 150 11.32 -11.22 -9.54
N GLY A 151 11.31 -11.32 -8.21
CA GLY A 151 11.34 -10.15 -7.32
C GLY A 151 9.96 -9.69 -6.86
N ASP A 152 8.88 -10.10 -7.53
CA ASP A 152 7.53 -9.91 -6.99
C ASP A 152 7.36 -10.70 -5.70
N PHE A 153 6.43 -10.26 -4.87
CA PHE A 153 6.19 -10.91 -3.58
C PHE A 153 4.77 -10.74 -3.10
N ASN A 154 4.34 -11.69 -2.26
CA ASN A 154 3.07 -11.62 -1.55
C ASN A 154 3.29 -11.53 -0.06
N THR A 155 2.48 -10.73 0.59
CA THR A 155 2.29 -10.75 2.03
C THR A 155 0.95 -11.42 2.32
N GLN A 156 0.93 -12.31 3.30
CA GLN A 156 -0.26 -13.02 3.73
C GLN A 156 -0.55 -12.74 5.19
N PHE A 157 -1.84 -12.73 5.52
CA PHE A 157 -2.35 -12.47 6.86
C PHE A 157 -3.32 -13.58 7.26
N TYR A 158 -3.30 -13.96 8.53
CA TYR A 158 -4.29 -14.87 9.09
C TYR A 158 -5.68 -14.24 9.02
N VAL A 159 -6.64 -15.04 8.57
CA VAL A 159 -8.03 -14.62 8.37
C VAL A 159 -8.64 -14.08 9.66
N THR A 160 -8.43 -14.78 10.77
CA THR A 160 -9.14 -14.55 12.04
C THR A 160 -8.80 -13.22 12.71
N ASN A 161 -7.63 -12.66 12.44
CA ASN A 161 -7.18 -11.45 13.15
C ASN A 161 -6.29 -10.55 12.32
N PHE A 162 -6.00 -10.83 11.05
CA PHE A 162 -5.09 -10.03 10.23
C PHE A 162 -3.65 -9.95 10.77
N THR A 163 -3.22 -10.93 11.57
CA THR A 163 -1.81 -11.06 11.95
C THR A 163 -0.99 -11.52 10.74
N PRO A 164 0.19 -10.92 10.46
CA PRO A 164 1.13 -11.42 9.46
C PRO A 164 1.39 -12.92 9.57
N SER A 165 1.25 -13.65 8.47
CA SER A 165 1.43 -15.12 8.44
C SER A 165 2.59 -15.54 7.56
N THR A 166 2.69 -15.04 6.34
CA THR A 166 3.69 -15.53 5.36
C THR A 166 4.14 -14.40 4.44
N LEU A 167 5.43 -14.35 4.16
CA LEU A 167 5.97 -13.68 2.98
C LEU A 167 6.26 -14.73 1.91
N ILE A 168 5.86 -14.48 0.66
CA ILE A 168 6.21 -15.31 -0.49
C ILE A 168 6.99 -14.45 -1.46
N VAL A 169 8.14 -14.92 -1.93
CA VAL A 169 8.98 -14.22 -2.92
C VAL A 169 9.06 -15.09 -4.17
N PHE A 170 8.76 -14.50 -5.33
CA PHE A 170 8.71 -15.19 -6.61
C PHE A 170 10.05 -15.12 -7.34
N SER A 171 10.40 -16.20 -8.02
CA SER A 171 11.49 -16.25 -9.01
C SER A 171 10.96 -16.37 -10.45
N GLY A 172 9.63 -16.28 -10.61
CA GLY A 172 8.90 -16.39 -11.86
C GLY A 172 7.53 -17.07 -11.68
N PRO A 173 6.75 -17.24 -12.75
CA PRO A 173 5.42 -17.81 -12.68
C PRO A 173 5.42 -19.22 -12.06
N GLY A 174 4.68 -19.37 -10.97
CA GLY A 174 4.50 -20.65 -10.27
C GLY A 174 5.69 -21.10 -9.41
N VAL A 175 6.80 -20.35 -9.40
CA VAL A 175 8.01 -20.68 -8.64
C VAL A 175 8.26 -19.63 -7.56
N PHE A 176 8.28 -20.07 -6.31
CA PHE A 176 8.42 -19.17 -5.17
C PHE A 176 9.10 -19.82 -3.97
N THR A 177 9.65 -18.98 -3.11
CA THR A 177 10.05 -19.35 -1.75
C THR A 177 9.09 -18.70 -0.76
N SER A 178 8.68 -19.46 0.26
CA SER A 178 7.89 -18.93 1.37
C SER A 178 8.76 -18.77 2.61
N LEU A 179 8.60 -17.64 3.28
CA LEU A 179 9.02 -17.40 4.64
C LEU A 179 7.76 -17.38 5.50
N PRO A 180 7.39 -18.49 6.17
CA PRO A 180 6.27 -18.51 7.10
C PRO A 180 6.63 -17.85 8.43
N SER A 181 5.62 -17.46 9.20
CA SER A 181 5.78 -16.71 10.46
C SER A 181 6.52 -17.51 11.52
N GLY A 182 6.44 -18.84 11.53
CA GLY A 182 7.10 -19.71 12.50
C GLY A 182 8.61 -19.45 12.61
N PRO A 183 9.39 -19.61 11.51
CA PRO A 183 10.82 -19.31 11.46
C PRO A 183 11.25 -17.91 11.91
N VAL A 184 10.36 -16.91 11.82
CA VAL A 184 10.65 -15.52 12.16
C VAL A 184 9.84 -15.03 13.37
N GLY A 185 9.09 -15.89 14.06
CA GLY A 185 8.22 -15.48 15.17
C GLY A 185 7.16 -14.42 14.82
N GLY A 186 6.76 -14.31 13.54
CA GLY A 186 5.90 -13.23 13.05
C GLY A 186 6.62 -11.89 12.83
N ASP A 187 7.95 -11.93 12.83
CA ASP A 187 8.80 -10.81 12.52
C ASP A 187 8.78 -10.48 11.01
N TYR A 188 7.90 -9.55 10.65
CA TYR A 188 7.89 -8.98 9.31
C TYR A 188 7.99 -7.46 9.32
N ALA A 189 8.39 -6.88 8.20
CA ALA A 189 8.23 -5.49 7.82
C ALA A 189 6.81 -5.13 7.32
N PHE A 190 5.78 -5.88 7.72
CA PHE A 190 4.38 -5.55 7.43
C PHE A 190 3.45 -5.89 8.61
N ARG A 191 2.35 -5.16 8.73
CA ARG A 191 1.37 -5.24 9.84
C ARG A 191 -0.04 -5.25 9.29
N GLY A 192 -0.95 -5.91 10.01
CA GLY A 192 -2.38 -5.87 9.74
C GLY A 192 -3.16 -5.56 11.01
N PHE A 193 -4.21 -4.78 10.84
CA PHE A 193 -5.13 -4.32 11.89
C PHE A 193 -6.57 -4.44 11.36
N TYR A 194 -7.39 -5.26 12.00
CA TYR A 194 -8.80 -5.46 11.64
C TYR A 194 -9.71 -4.80 12.66
N GLN A 195 -10.75 -4.13 12.17
CA GLN A 195 -11.79 -3.53 12.98
C GLN A 195 -13.16 -4.13 12.66
N ALA A 196 -13.68 -4.90 13.61
CA ALA A 196 -14.97 -5.58 13.48
C ALA A 196 -16.15 -4.60 13.42
N ALA A 197 -16.08 -3.49 14.16
CA ALA A 197 -17.17 -2.50 14.21
C ALA A 197 -17.55 -1.94 12.84
N ASN A 198 -16.58 -1.84 11.92
CA ASN A 198 -16.77 -1.26 10.58
C ASN A 198 -16.57 -2.28 9.46
N GLU A 199 -16.33 -3.56 9.77
CA GLU A 199 -15.93 -4.57 8.80
C GLU A 199 -14.83 -4.04 7.85
N SER A 200 -13.76 -3.56 8.47
CA SER A 200 -12.64 -2.93 7.77
C SER A 200 -11.30 -3.43 8.29
N TYR A 201 -10.25 -3.26 7.49
CA TYR A 201 -8.89 -3.50 7.91
C TYR A 201 -7.92 -2.49 7.30
N GLN A 202 -6.80 -2.32 7.97
CA GLN A 202 -5.64 -1.55 7.53
C GLN A 202 -4.41 -2.45 7.55
N LEU A 203 -3.69 -2.47 6.45
CA LEU A 203 -2.41 -3.15 6.29
C LEU A 203 -1.33 -2.09 6.11
N LEU A 204 -0.18 -2.28 6.75
CA LEU A 204 0.96 -1.38 6.66
C LEU A 204 2.18 -2.15 6.17
N PHE A 205 2.92 -1.58 5.23
CA PHE A 205 4.10 -2.16 4.61
C PHE A 205 5.26 -1.17 4.70
N ASP A 206 6.35 -1.58 5.33
CA ASP A 206 7.56 -0.76 5.40
C ASP A 206 8.38 -0.92 4.13
N LEU A 207 8.13 -0.04 3.16
CA LEU A 207 8.78 -0.07 1.86
C LEU A 207 10.30 0.18 1.95
N THR A 208 10.78 0.79 3.03
CA THR A 208 12.21 1.02 3.26
C THR A 208 12.90 -0.23 3.77
N ALA A 209 12.30 -0.91 4.75
CA ALA A 209 12.92 -2.06 5.39
C ALA A 209 12.77 -3.36 4.57
N MET A 210 11.67 -3.53 3.82
CA MET A 210 11.38 -4.77 3.09
C MET A 210 12.51 -5.21 2.14
N PRO A 211 13.09 -4.35 1.27
CA PRO A 211 14.19 -4.75 0.39
C PRO A 211 15.46 -5.18 1.13
N ILE A 212 15.70 -4.64 2.33
CA ILE A 212 16.87 -4.93 3.14
C ILE A 212 16.68 -6.24 3.89
N LEU A 213 15.53 -6.40 4.56
CA LEU A 213 15.23 -7.56 5.38
C LEU A 213 14.97 -8.82 4.56
N TYR A 214 14.46 -8.65 3.33
CA TYR A 214 14.11 -9.77 2.45
C TYR A 214 14.97 -9.81 1.19
N SER A 215 16.23 -9.38 1.32
CA SER A 215 17.24 -9.51 0.26
C SER A 215 17.65 -10.95 -0.01
N ASN A 216 17.30 -11.90 0.88
CA ASN A 216 17.51 -13.33 0.70
C ASN A 216 16.49 -14.14 1.51
N VAL A 217 15.45 -14.60 0.84
CA VAL A 217 14.43 -15.54 1.29
C VAL A 217 14.64 -16.85 0.54
N GLY A 218 15.49 -17.72 1.10
CA GLY A 218 15.82 -19.04 0.53
C GLY A 218 16.28 -18.98 -0.93
N GLY A 219 17.17 -18.04 -1.24
CA GLY A 219 17.75 -17.85 -2.58
C GLY A 219 17.02 -16.84 -3.46
N ASN A 220 15.82 -16.39 -3.06
CA ASN A 220 15.06 -15.35 -3.77
C ASN A 220 15.13 -14.02 -3.00
N ALA A 221 14.93 -12.90 -3.67
CA ALA A 221 14.95 -11.58 -3.04
C ALA A 221 13.70 -10.80 -3.46
N VAL A 222 13.13 -9.99 -2.56
CA VAL A 222 12.13 -9.01 -2.99
C VAL A 222 12.80 -7.99 -3.90
N GLY A 223 12.10 -7.61 -4.96
CA GLY A 223 12.55 -6.60 -5.90
C GLY A 223 12.66 -5.22 -5.26
N THR A 224 13.42 -4.33 -5.92
CA THR A 224 13.54 -2.94 -5.48
C THR A 224 12.23 -2.20 -5.69
N LEU A 225 11.57 -1.82 -4.61
CA LEU A 225 10.35 -1.00 -4.65
C LEU A 225 10.66 0.39 -5.23
N GLY A 226 10.34 0.58 -6.51
CA GLY A 226 10.52 1.83 -7.23
C GLY A 226 9.57 2.94 -6.78
N ASP A 227 9.61 4.05 -7.52
CA ASP A 227 8.74 5.21 -7.28
C ASP A 227 7.29 4.97 -7.72
N THR A 228 7.03 3.91 -8.48
CA THR A 228 5.69 3.47 -8.84
C THR A 228 5.68 1.97 -9.01
N PHE A 229 4.66 1.33 -8.46
CA PHE A 229 4.44 -0.11 -8.59
C PHE A 229 2.94 -0.37 -8.58
N THR A 230 2.56 -1.55 -9.05
CA THR A 230 1.19 -2.03 -8.97
C THR A 230 1.09 -3.09 -7.90
N MET A 231 -0.04 -3.11 -7.18
CA MET A 231 -0.36 -4.17 -6.25
C MET A 231 -1.70 -4.78 -6.59
N SER A 232 -1.89 -6.05 -6.23
CA SER A 232 -3.19 -6.70 -6.22
C SER A 232 -3.57 -7.14 -4.81
N ILE A 233 -4.79 -6.85 -4.38
CA ILE A 233 -5.29 -7.16 -3.04
C ILE A 233 -6.39 -8.20 -3.17
N ARG A 234 -6.24 -9.32 -2.45
CA ARG A 234 -7.26 -10.36 -2.26
C ARG A 234 -7.53 -10.50 -0.78
N GLY A 235 -8.79 -10.55 -0.36
CA GLY A 235 -9.07 -10.83 1.05
C GLY A 235 -10.50 -10.50 1.49
N ALA A 236 -11.24 -9.75 0.67
CA ALA A 236 -12.59 -9.31 1.00
C ALA A 236 -13.60 -10.11 0.16
N GLY A 237 -14.12 -11.23 0.69
CA GLY A 237 -15.12 -12.03 -0.04
C GLY A 237 -14.65 -12.59 -1.39
N ASN A 238 -13.34 -12.82 -1.56
CA ASN A 238 -12.69 -13.17 -2.84
C ASN A 238 -12.81 -12.10 -3.96
N THR A 239 -12.87 -10.82 -3.61
CA THR A 239 -12.68 -9.74 -4.59
C THR A 239 -11.19 -9.41 -4.71
N ASP A 240 -10.70 -9.39 -5.95
CA ASP A 240 -9.35 -8.97 -6.30
C ASP A 240 -9.42 -7.55 -6.88
N VAL A 241 -8.66 -6.62 -6.29
CA VAL A 241 -8.49 -5.27 -6.83
C VAL A 241 -7.03 -5.04 -7.19
N VAL A 242 -6.78 -4.16 -8.15
CA VAL A 242 -5.46 -3.78 -8.63
C VAL A 242 -5.30 -2.27 -8.44
N VAL A 243 -4.22 -1.85 -7.78
CA VAL A 243 -3.98 -0.43 -7.47
C VAL A 243 -2.57 -0.06 -7.90
N THR A 244 -2.44 1.05 -8.63
CA THR A 244 -1.13 1.67 -8.88
C THR A 244 -0.81 2.64 -7.75
N VAL A 245 0.32 2.43 -7.08
CA VAL A 245 0.80 3.33 -6.03
C VAL A 245 1.86 4.24 -6.61
N PRO A 246 1.62 5.56 -6.67
CA PRO A 246 2.62 6.50 -7.11
C PRO A 246 3.54 6.91 -5.94
N ALA A 247 4.61 7.63 -6.28
CA ALA A 247 5.64 8.04 -5.32
C ALA A 247 5.07 8.91 -4.17
N PRO A 248 5.74 8.99 -3.00
CA PRO A 248 5.30 9.78 -1.86
C PRO A 248 4.95 11.24 -2.21
N GLY A 249 5.69 11.87 -3.12
CA GLY A 249 5.43 13.25 -3.54
C GLY A 249 4.23 13.43 -4.49
N ALA A 250 3.81 12.38 -5.19
CA ALA A 250 2.73 12.44 -6.17
C ALA A 250 1.35 12.34 -5.53
N LEU A 251 1.21 11.59 -4.43
CA LEU A 251 -0.05 11.50 -3.67
C LEU A 251 -0.43 12.84 -3.02
N ALA A 252 0.56 13.58 -2.51
CA ALA A 252 0.33 14.93 -1.97
C ALA A 252 -0.19 15.90 -3.04
N LEU A 253 0.28 15.78 -4.28
CA LEU A 253 -0.16 16.63 -5.39
C LEU A 253 -1.56 16.25 -5.90
N LEU A 254 -1.91 14.95 -5.93
CA LEU A 254 -3.27 14.49 -6.24
C LEU A 254 -4.29 14.96 -5.18
N GLY A 255 -3.94 14.88 -3.89
CA GLY A 255 -4.77 15.39 -2.80
C GLY A 255 -4.98 16.91 -2.86
N ALA A 256 -3.95 17.66 -3.23
CA ALA A 256 -4.05 19.11 -3.42
C ALA A 256 -4.91 19.49 -4.65
N ALA A 257 -4.80 18.74 -5.75
CA ALA A 257 -5.60 18.98 -6.96
C ALA A 257 -7.11 18.78 -6.69
N GLY A 258 -7.49 17.80 -5.86
CA GLY A 258 -8.88 17.58 -5.43
C GLY A 258 -9.45 18.74 -4.60
N LEU A 259 -8.65 19.34 -3.71
CA LEU A 259 -9.07 20.50 -2.91
C LEU A 259 -9.17 21.80 -3.74
N VAL A 260 -8.30 21.99 -4.74
CA VAL A 260 -8.33 23.19 -5.59
C VAL A 260 -9.53 23.17 -6.55
N GLY A 261 -9.98 21.98 -6.98
CA GLY A 261 -11.19 21.82 -7.80
C GLY A 261 -12.51 22.11 -7.06
N ALA A 262 -12.58 21.83 -5.76
CA ALA A 262 -13.79 22.03 -4.96
C ALA A 262 -14.05 23.50 -4.57
N ARG A 263 -13.05 24.38 -4.67
CA ARG A 263 -13.15 25.78 -4.20
C ARG A 263 -13.67 26.77 -5.26
N ARG A 264 -14.03 26.30 -6.46
CA ARG A 264 -14.44 27.18 -7.59
C ARG A 264 -15.94 27.16 -7.92
N ARG A 265 -16.79 26.68 -7.01
CA ARG A 265 -18.25 26.82 -7.09
C ARG A 265 -18.83 27.31 -5.76
N ARG A 266 -18.76 28.62 -5.55
CA ARG A 266 -19.74 29.42 -4.82
C ARG A 266 -19.86 30.75 -5.51
#